data_AF-M0ZUZ7-F1
#
_entry.id   AF-M0ZUZ7-F1
#
_cell.length_a   1.000
_cell.length_b   1.000
_cell.length_c   1.000
_cell.angle_alpha   90.00
_cell.angle_beta   90.00
_cell.angle_gamma   90.00
#
_symmetry.space_group_name_H-M   'P 1'
#
loop_
_entity.id
_entity.type
_entity.pdbx_description
1 polymer ?
#
loop_
_entity_poly.entity_id
_entity_poly.type
_entity_poly.pdbx_seq_one_letter_code
_entity_poly.pdbx_strand_id
1 'polypeptide(L)'
;MSEYSKKNVCFVMFVDEETLSTLSKEGNAPDDGGFVGLWKLVVVKNLPYTDMRKTGKVPKFLSHRLFPSSRYSIWLDSKLRLATDPMLIIDHFLWQTGSEYAISNHYTRHCVWDEVLQNKRLNKYNHTAIDEQFSFYQSDGLTKFDPSDPNTPLPSYVPEGSFIVRAHTPMSNLFSCLWFNEVDRFTSRDQLSFAFTFLKLKRMNPDKPFHLNMFKDCERRSLVKLFHHREPYVPPPPKIS
;
A
#
# COMPACT_ATOMS: atom_id res chain seq x y z
N MET A 1 17.34 14.95 0.57
CA MET A 1 17.83 13.58 0.86
C MET A 1 19.25 13.70 1.38
N SER A 2 19.52 13.17 2.58
CA SER A 2 20.87 13.19 3.16
C SER A 2 21.83 12.25 2.41
N GLU A 3 23.13 12.50 2.49
CA GLU A 3 24.15 11.60 1.92
C GLU A 3 24.13 10.22 2.57
N TYR A 4 23.83 10.17 3.87
CA TYR A 4 23.65 8.90 4.58
C TYR A 4 22.55 8.07 3.94
N SER A 5 21.38 8.66 3.68
CA SER A 5 20.26 7.93 3.07
C SER A 5 20.54 7.54 1.62
N LYS A 6 21.20 8.38 0.83
CA LYS A 6 21.62 8.02 -0.53
C LYS A 6 22.54 6.78 -0.55
N LYS A 7 23.38 6.61 0.47
CA LYS A 7 24.29 5.47 0.58
C LYS A 7 23.63 4.21 1.13
N ASN A 8 22.65 4.35 2.02
CA ASN A 8 22.10 3.22 2.79
C ASN A 8 20.69 2.78 2.36
N VAL A 9 20.02 3.53 1.48
CA VAL A 9 18.64 3.24 1.05
C VAL A 9 18.62 2.90 -0.45
N CYS A 10 18.06 1.75 -0.78
CA CYS A 10 17.79 1.36 -2.17
C CYS A 10 16.40 1.87 -2.59
N PHE A 11 16.36 2.68 -3.66
CA PHE A 11 15.10 3.14 -4.26
C PHE A 11 14.82 2.28 -5.49
N VAL A 12 13.68 1.57 -5.48
CA VAL A 12 13.31 0.64 -6.56
C VAL A 12 11.92 0.96 -7.07
N MET A 13 11.78 1.06 -8.38
CA MET A 13 10.51 1.31 -9.06
C MET A 13 10.18 0.12 -9.97
N PHE A 14 9.10 -0.60 -9.64
CA PHE A 14 8.58 -1.67 -10.50
C PHE A 14 7.68 -1.07 -11.57
N VAL A 15 7.95 -1.40 -12.83
CA VAL A 15 7.20 -0.92 -14.00
C VAL A 15 6.92 -2.08 -14.96
N ASP A 16 5.81 -2.00 -15.69
CA ASP A 16 5.60 -2.83 -16.89
C ASP A 16 6.22 -2.15 -18.13
N GLU A 17 6.21 -2.84 -19.26
CA GLU A 17 6.81 -2.35 -20.51
C GLU A 17 6.11 -1.10 -21.05
N GLU A 18 4.79 -1.00 -20.88
CA GLU A 18 3.99 0.16 -21.31
C GLU A 18 4.33 1.41 -20.47
N THR A 19 4.43 1.25 -19.16
CA THR A 19 4.80 2.31 -18.22
C THR A 19 6.22 2.77 -18.48
N LEU A 20 7.16 1.85 -18.74
CA LEU A 20 8.54 2.21 -19.12
C LEU A 20 8.59 3.03 -20.41
N SER A 21 7.87 2.59 -21.45
CA SER A 21 7.78 3.30 -22.73
C SER A 21 7.25 4.71 -22.53
N THR A 22 6.23 4.85 -21.69
CA THR A 22 5.63 6.15 -21.37
C THR A 22 6.58 7.06 -20.58
N LEU A 23 7.25 6.55 -19.55
CA LEU A 23 8.25 7.30 -18.79
C LEU A 23 9.37 7.83 -19.71
N SER A 24 9.83 6.99 -20.63
CA SER A 24 10.90 7.35 -21.57
C SER A 24 10.47 8.47 -22.52
N LYS A 25 9.24 8.41 -23.05
CA LYS A 25 8.67 9.48 -23.91
C LYS A 25 8.53 10.82 -23.19
N GLU A 26 8.39 10.79 -21.87
CA GLU A 26 8.25 11.98 -21.02
C GLU A 26 9.59 12.49 -20.49
N GLY A 27 10.71 12.03 -21.04
CA GLY A 27 12.05 12.46 -20.65
C GLY A 27 12.55 11.82 -19.36
N ASN A 28 11.88 10.78 -18.86
CA ASN A 28 12.31 9.97 -17.71
C ASN A 28 12.83 8.61 -18.18
N ALA A 29 13.60 8.61 -19.28
CA ALA A 29 14.29 7.41 -19.73
C ALA A 29 15.36 7.03 -18.69
N PRO A 30 15.50 5.73 -18.35
CA PRO A 30 16.56 5.30 -17.46
C PRO A 30 17.94 5.55 -18.09
N ASP A 31 18.93 5.88 -17.26
CA ASP A 31 20.33 5.94 -17.67
C ASP A 31 20.91 4.55 -18.02
N ASP A 32 22.17 4.49 -18.45
CA ASP A 32 22.87 3.23 -18.77
C ASP A 32 22.91 2.25 -17.58
N GLY A 33 22.83 2.78 -16.36
CA GLY A 33 22.73 2.02 -15.12
C GLY A 33 21.32 1.54 -14.80
N GLY A 34 20.30 1.91 -15.58
CA GLY A 34 18.89 1.59 -15.37
C GLY A 34 18.20 2.46 -14.32
N PHE A 35 18.71 3.67 -14.04
CA PHE A 35 18.17 4.56 -13.01
C PHE A 35 17.44 5.77 -13.60
N VAL A 36 16.42 6.25 -12.88
CA VAL A 36 15.83 7.58 -13.05
C VAL A 36 16.01 8.35 -11.74
N GLY A 37 16.99 9.25 -11.72
CA GLY A 37 17.45 9.88 -10.48
C GLY A 37 18.00 8.83 -9.51
N LEU A 38 17.39 8.72 -8.32
CA LEU A 38 17.78 7.70 -7.33
C LEU A 38 17.14 6.33 -7.58
N TRP A 39 16.09 6.25 -8.40
CA TRP A 39 15.23 5.07 -8.52
C TRP A 39 15.77 4.10 -9.56
N LYS A 40 16.13 2.88 -9.12
CA LYS A 40 16.42 1.76 -10.01
C LYS A 40 15.11 1.23 -10.61
N LEU A 41 14.99 1.25 -11.94
CA LEU A 41 13.83 0.68 -12.62
C LEU A 41 13.99 -0.84 -12.72
N VAL A 42 12.91 -1.55 -12.38
CA VAL A 42 12.78 -3.00 -12.53
C VAL A 42 11.57 -3.26 -13.41
N VAL A 43 11.84 -3.68 -14.64
CA VAL A 43 10.80 -4.03 -15.61
C VAL A 43 10.30 -5.43 -15.28
N VAL A 44 9.03 -5.54 -14.89
CA VAL A 44 8.41 -6.82 -14.56
C VAL A 44 7.83 -7.43 -15.83
N LYS A 45 8.43 -8.54 -16.25
CA LYS A 45 7.91 -9.39 -17.33
C LYS A 45 7.10 -10.54 -16.74
N ASN A 46 6.17 -11.11 -17.51
CA ASN A 46 5.33 -12.23 -17.09
C ASN A 46 4.55 -11.95 -15.79
N LEU A 47 3.63 -10.98 -15.86
CA LEU A 47 2.87 -10.53 -14.70
C LEU A 47 2.06 -11.69 -14.08
N PRO A 48 2.03 -11.81 -12.73
CA PRO A 48 1.38 -12.93 -12.05
C PRO A 48 -0.15 -12.89 -12.14
N TYR A 49 -0.74 -11.74 -12.46
CA TYR A 49 -2.18 -11.56 -12.59
C TYR A 49 -2.54 -10.73 -13.82
N THR A 50 -3.72 -11.00 -14.37
CA THR A 50 -4.36 -10.16 -15.38
C THR A 50 -4.86 -8.83 -14.79
N ASP A 51 -5.32 -8.82 -13.53
CA ASP A 51 -5.64 -7.59 -12.81
C ASP A 51 -4.34 -6.88 -12.36
N MET A 52 -4.00 -5.81 -13.06
CA MET A 52 -2.83 -4.97 -12.74
C MET A 52 -2.84 -4.44 -11.30
N ARG A 53 -4.02 -4.23 -10.69
CA ARG A 53 -4.10 -3.85 -9.27
C ARG A 53 -3.64 -4.97 -8.36
N LYS A 54 -3.95 -6.24 -8.67
CA LYS A 54 -3.43 -7.41 -7.92
C LYS A 54 -1.93 -7.57 -8.14
N THR A 55 -1.45 -7.41 -9.37
CA THR A 55 -0.01 -7.43 -9.69
C THR A 55 0.77 -6.44 -8.83
N GLY A 56 0.28 -5.21 -8.68
CA GLY A 56 0.91 -4.20 -7.80
C GLY A 56 0.93 -4.56 -6.32
N LYS A 57 0.14 -5.54 -5.86
CA LYS A 57 0.12 -5.98 -4.45
C LYS A 57 1.30 -6.88 -4.10
N VAL A 58 1.90 -7.54 -5.08
CA VAL A 58 3.07 -8.40 -4.88
C VAL A 58 4.23 -7.60 -4.28
N PRO A 59 4.77 -6.55 -4.93
CA PRO A 59 5.84 -5.77 -4.33
C PRO A 59 5.38 -4.93 -3.14
N LYS A 60 4.09 -4.60 -3.07
CA LYS A 60 3.50 -3.90 -1.92
C LYS A 60 3.61 -4.70 -0.64
N PHE A 61 3.14 -5.94 -0.63
CA PHE A 61 3.06 -6.74 0.60
C PHE A 61 4.26 -7.66 0.79
N LEU A 62 4.83 -8.19 -0.29
CA LEU A 62 5.90 -9.19 -0.23
C LEU A 62 7.29 -8.57 -0.40
N SER A 63 7.48 -7.30 -0.02
CA SER A 63 8.78 -6.62 -0.11
C SER A 63 9.90 -7.37 0.61
N HIS A 64 9.61 -7.97 1.76
CA HIS A 64 10.53 -8.79 2.53
C HIS A 64 10.99 -10.06 1.80
N ARG A 65 10.19 -10.57 0.85
CA ARG A 65 10.56 -11.71 0.01
C ARG A 65 11.38 -11.28 -1.20
N LEU A 66 11.07 -10.11 -1.75
CA LEU A 66 11.81 -9.53 -2.88
C LEU A 66 13.18 -8.98 -2.47
N PHE A 67 13.30 -8.47 -1.24
CA PHE A 67 14.51 -7.87 -0.70
C PHE A 67 14.86 -8.52 0.65
N PRO A 68 15.31 -9.78 0.67
CA PRO A 68 15.53 -10.55 1.91
C PRO A 68 16.62 -9.95 2.81
N SER A 69 17.54 -9.18 2.25
CA SER A 69 18.60 -8.49 3.00
C SER A 69 18.17 -7.13 3.58
N SER A 70 16.95 -6.67 3.28
CA SER A 70 16.44 -5.40 3.80
C SER A 70 15.89 -5.57 5.21
N ARG A 71 16.27 -4.67 6.12
CA ARG A 71 15.77 -4.65 7.50
C ARG A 71 14.51 -3.82 7.66
N TYR A 72 14.33 -2.84 6.78
CA TYR A 72 13.20 -1.93 6.73
C TYR A 72 12.77 -1.72 5.28
N SER A 73 11.49 -1.41 5.05
CA SER A 73 11.02 -0.94 3.75
C SER A 73 9.96 0.14 3.89
N ILE A 74 9.93 1.04 2.90
CA ILE A 74 8.87 2.02 2.71
C ILE A 74 8.21 1.73 1.38
N TRP A 75 6.92 1.41 1.39
CA TRP A 75 6.10 1.32 0.20
C TRP A 75 5.52 2.68 -0.15
N LEU A 76 5.55 3.05 -1.43
CA LEU A 76 4.86 4.20 -1.98
C LEU A 76 4.09 3.78 -3.24
N ASP A 77 2.80 4.12 -3.31
CA ASP A 77 2.06 4.01 -4.57
C ASP A 77 2.64 4.97 -5.62
N SER A 78 2.54 4.61 -6.90
CA SER A 78 3.11 5.36 -8.03
C SER A 78 2.60 6.80 -8.17
N LYS A 79 1.43 7.11 -7.59
CA LYS A 79 0.85 8.46 -7.50
C LYS A 79 1.58 9.38 -6.50
N LEU A 80 2.50 8.85 -5.70
CA LEU A 80 3.21 9.60 -4.68
C LEU A 80 4.65 9.90 -5.10
N ARG A 81 5.18 11.03 -4.62
CA ARG A 81 6.61 11.34 -4.67
C ARG A 81 7.09 11.64 -3.25
N LEU A 82 8.14 10.93 -2.84
CA LEU A 82 8.72 11.08 -1.52
C LEU A 82 9.41 12.45 -1.40
N ALA A 83 9.03 13.24 -0.41
CA ALA A 83 9.64 14.55 -0.13
C ALA A 83 10.54 14.54 1.10
N THR A 84 10.35 13.57 2.00
CA THR A 84 11.08 13.44 3.27
C THR A 84 12.15 12.35 3.19
N ASP A 85 13.21 12.52 3.97
CA ASP A 85 14.29 11.54 4.07
C ASP A 85 13.78 10.19 4.66
N PRO A 86 14.00 9.03 4.01
CA PRO A 86 13.57 7.72 4.48
C PRO A 86 14.02 7.36 5.90
N MET A 87 15.21 7.80 6.31
CA MET A 87 15.72 7.48 7.65
C MET A 87 14.92 8.21 8.74
N LEU A 88 14.52 9.46 8.47
CA LEU A 88 13.65 10.22 9.37
C LEU A 88 12.25 9.61 9.44
N ILE A 89 11.75 9.04 8.34
CA ILE A 89 10.46 8.34 8.30
C ILE A 89 10.52 7.07 9.16
N ILE A 90 11.58 6.27 9.02
CA ILE A 90 11.76 5.06 9.83
C ILE A 90 11.86 5.42 11.31
N ASP A 91 12.66 6.43 11.64
CA ASP A 91 12.81 6.92 13.01
C ASP A 91 11.47 7.34 13.62
N HIS A 92 10.74 8.24 12.95
CA HIS A 92 9.48 8.78 13.43
C HIS A 92 8.38 7.73 13.56
N PHE A 93 8.18 6.88 12.56
CA PHE A 93 7.01 5.98 12.54
C PHE A 93 7.23 4.63 13.20
N LEU A 94 8.48 4.17 13.33
CA LEU A 94 8.81 2.86 13.89
C LEU A 94 9.64 2.97 15.18
N TRP A 95 10.77 3.67 15.16
CA TRP A 95 11.69 3.65 16.31
C TRP A 95 11.13 4.43 17.50
N GLN A 96 10.66 5.66 17.28
CA GLN A 96 10.11 6.49 18.36
C GLN A 96 8.81 5.92 18.94
N THR A 97 8.05 5.16 18.14
CA THR A 97 6.77 4.56 18.55
C THR A 97 6.90 3.13 19.05
N GLY A 98 8.10 2.53 18.99
CA GLY A 98 8.31 1.11 19.30
C GLY A 98 7.51 0.16 18.41
N SER A 99 7.19 0.58 17.18
CA SER A 99 6.35 -0.17 16.24
C SER A 99 7.17 -0.87 15.17
N GLU A 100 6.63 -1.95 14.63
CA GLU A 100 7.24 -2.73 13.54
C GLU A 100 6.54 -2.52 12.19
N TYR A 101 5.35 -1.89 12.22
CA TYR A 101 4.54 -1.60 11.05
C TYR A 101 3.87 -0.26 11.23
N ALA A 102 3.88 0.59 10.21
CA ALA A 102 3.14 1.85 10.23
C ALA A 102 2.38 2.08 8.93
N ILE A 103 1.13 2.52 9.06
CA ILE A 103 0.23 2.79 7.93
C ILE A 103 -0.73 3.91 8.30
N SER A 104 -1.06 4.75 7.32
CA SER A 104 -2.05 5.81 7.53
C SER A 104 -3.45 5.23 7.67
N ASN A 105 -4.28 5.80 8.55
CA ASN A 105 -5.72 5.64 8.45
C ASN A 105 -6.26 6.35 7.20
N HIS A 106 -7.44 5.94 6.75
CA HIS A 106 -8.12 6.62 5.66
C HIS A 106 -8.75 7.93 6.15
N TYR A 107 -8.69 8.98 5.32
CA TYR A 107 -8.99 10.36 5.70
C TYR A 107 -10.47 10.66 5.98
N THR A 108 -11.40 9.83 5.49
CA THR A 108 -12.85 10.04 5.66
C THR A 108 -13.64 8.80 6.05
N ARG A 109 -13.03 7.61 6.00
CA ARG A 109 -13.76 6.35 6.18
C ARG A 109 -13.01 5.53 7.19
N HIS A 110 -13.73 5.00 8.16
CA HIS A 110 -13.11 4.29 9.27
C HIS A 110 -13.69 2.89 9.51
N CYS A 111 -14.83 2.58 8.93
CA CYS A 111 -15.50 1.29 9.06
C CYS A 111 -15.52 0.53 7.73
N VAL A 112 -15.28 -0.78 7.78
CA VAL A 112 -15.30 -1.65 6.58
C VAL A 112 -16.68 -1.66 5.93
N TRP A 113 -17.76 -1.52 6.71
CA TRP A 113 -19.14 -1.44 6.19
C TRP A 113 -19.30 -0.26 5.22
N ASP A 114 -18.81 0.92 5.60
CA ASP A 114 -18.89 2.11 4.76
C ASP A 114 -17.98 1.98 3.53
N GLU A 115 -16.81 1.36 3.70
CA GLU A 115 -15.88 1.10 2.60
C GLU A 115 -16.48 0.11 1.58
N VAL A 116 -17.18 -0.94 2.02
CA VAL A 116 -17.91 -1.88 1.13
C VAL A 116 -18.93 -1.13 0.28
N LEU A 117 -19.79 -0.34 0.90
CA LEU A 117 -20.80 0.45 0.20
C LEU A 117 -20.16 1.43 -0.79
N GLN A 118 -19.06 2.08 -0.38
CA GLN A 118 -18.34 3.02 -1.23
C GLN A 118 -17.69 2.33 -2.44
N ASN A 119 -17.13 1.14 -2.27
CA ASN A 119 -16.55 0.37 -3.38
C ASN A 119 -17.61 -0.03 -4.41
N LYS A 120 -18.79 -0.46 -3.95
CA LYS A 120 -19.94 -0.78 -4.82
C LYS A 120 -20.45 0.46 -5.53
N ARG A 121 -20.67 1.57 -4.80
CA ARG A 121 -21.15 2.84 -5.36
C ARG A 121 -20.22 3.38 -6.45
N LEU A 122 -18.91 3.26 -6.26
CA LEU A 122 -17.90 3.72 -7.23
C LEU A 122 -17.53 2.67 -8.28
N ASN A 123 -18.22 1.53 -8.31
CA ASN A 123 -17.95 0.40 -9.22
C ASN A 123 -16.45 0.02 -9.26
N LYS A 124 -15.80 -0.04 -8.09
CA LYS A 124 -14.35 -0.33 -8.01
C LYS A 124 -14.01 -1.80 -8.23
N TYR A 125 -14.97 -2.69 -8.03
CA TYR A 125 -14.84 -4.12 -8.25
C TYR A 125 -16.23 -4.75 -8.47
N ASN A 126 -16.26 -6.01 -8.89
CA ASN A 126 -17.51 -6.77 -9.00
C ASN A 126 -18.24 -6.81 -7.65
N HIS A 127 -19.53 -6.47 -7.65
CA HIS A 127 -20.34 -6.33 -6.43
C HIS A 127 -20.55 -7.67 -5.71
N THR A 128 -20.81 -8.75 -6.45
CA THR A 128 -20.97 -10.09 -5.88
C THR A 128 -19.70 -10.55 -5.18
N ALA A 129 -18.53 -10.35 -5.80
CA ALA A 129 -17.25 -10.68 -5.18
C ALA A 129 -16.95 -9.86 -3.91
N ILE A 130 -17.39 -8.59 -3.86
CA ILE A 130 -17.32 -7.77 -2.63
C ILE A 130 -18.24 -8.36 -1.55
N ASP A 131 -19.46 -8.72 -1.91
CA ASP A 131 -20.45 -9.27 -0.96
C ASP A 131 -20.00 -10.62 -0.40
N GLU A 132 -19.42 -11.50 -1.23
CA GLU A 132 -18.82 -12.77 -0.82
C GLU A 132 -17.66 -12.57 0.16
N GLN A 133 -16.71 -11.68 -0.18
CA GLN A 133 -15.58 -11.35 0.68
C GLN A 133 -16.06 -10.83 2.04
N PHE A 134 -17.01 -9.90 2.03
CA PHE A 134 -17.49 -9.27 3.23
C PHE A 134 -18.31 -10.23 4.11
N SER A 135 -19.18 -11.03 3.50
CA SER A 135 -19.94 -12.08 4.21
C SER A 135 -19.01 -13.09 4.89
N PHE A 136 -17.92 -13.47 4.20
CA PHE A 136 -16.88 -14.34 4.78
C PHE A 136 -16.19 -13.68 5.99
N TYR A 137 -15.82 -12.41 5.90
CA TYR A 137 -15.20 -11.72 7.04
C TYR A 137 -16.15 -11.59 8.22
N GLN A 138 -17.43 -11.29 7.99
CA GLN A 138 -18.43 -11.20 9.05
C GLN A 138 -18.61 -12.56 9.75
N SER A 139 -18.68 -13.66 9.00
CA SER A 139 -18.84 -15.00 9.58
C SER A 139 -17.59 -15.47 10.35
N ASP A 140 -16.41 -14.99 9.97
CA ASP A 140 -15.13 -15.28 10.66
C ASP A 140 -14.73 -14.19 11.70
N GLY A 141 -15.72 -13.41 12.14
CA GLY A 141 -15.62 -12.55 13.33
C GLY A 141 -15.09 -11.13 13.10
N LEU A 142 -15.21 -10.58 11.88
CA LEU A 142 -15.05 -9.14 11.67
C LEU A 142 -16.22 -8.41 12.33
N THR A 143 -15.92 -7.55 13.30
CA THR A 143 -16.89 -6.69 13.98
C THR A 143 -16.93 -5.30 13.37
N LYS A 144 -18.05 -4.58 13.57
CA LYS A 144 -18.18 -3.20 13.13
C LYS A 144 -17.25 -2.30 13.96
N PHE A 145 -16.60 -1.34 13.31
CA PHE A 145 -15.78 -0.35 14.00
C PHE A 145 -16.65 0.53 14.88
N ASP A 146 -16.28 0.65 16.17
CA ASP A 146 -16.92 1.52 17.14
C ASP A 146 -15.91 2.58 17.62
N PRO A 147 -16.05 3.86 17.23
CA PRO A 147 -15.14 4.91 17.66
C PRO A 147 -15.27 5.25 19.16
N SER A 148 -16.33 4.79 19.83
CA SER A 148 -16.58 5.03 21.26
C SER A 148 -16.02 3.95 22.18
N ASP A 149 -15.65 2.78 21.64
CA ASP A 149 -15.06 1.69 22.42
C ASP A 149 -13.58 1.99 22.70
N PRO A 150 -13.19 2.23 23.98
CA PRO A 150 -11.81 2.51 24.35
C PRO A 150 -10.88 1.30 24.16
N ASN A 151 -11.42 0.10 23.98
CA ASN A 151 -10.65 -1.12 23.76
C ASN A 151 -10.43 -1.44 22.27
N THR A 152 -10.92 -0.58 21.37
CA THR A 152 -10.73 -0.78 19.94
C THR A 152 -9.24 -0.83 19.62
N PRO A 153 -8.75 -1.91 18.98
CA PRO A 153 -7.31 -2.14 18.87
C PRO A 153 -6.63 -1.24 17.83
N LEU A 154 -7.41 -0.48 17.05
CA LEU A 154 -6.94 0.45 16.04
C LEU A 154 -7.82 1.70 16.04
N PRO A 155 -7.28 2.88 15.70
CA PRO A 155 -8.08 4.10 15.55
C PRO A 155 -9.00 4.07 14.31
N SER A 156 -8.85 3.07 13.43
CA SER A 156 -9.66 2.90 12.23
C SER A 156 -9.52 1.48 11.68
N TYR A 157 -10.57 0.96 11.04
CA TYR A 157 -10.52 -0.31 10.30
C TYR A 157 -10.27 -0.15 8.80
N VAL A 158 -10.10 1.08 8.31
CA VAL A 158 -9.86 1.35 6.88
C VAL A 158 -8.55 2.12 6.75
N PRO A 159 -7.51 1.53 6.13
CA PRO A 159 -6.25 2.22 5.92
C PRO A 159 -6.25 3.08 4.64
N GLU A 160 -5.38 4.07 4.59
CA GLU A 160 -4.86 4.66 3.36
C GLU A 160 -3.54 3.96 3.02
N GLY A 161 -3.64 2.86 2.26
CA GLY A 161 -2.52 1.97 1.99
C GLY A 161 -1.51 2.48 0.97
N SER A 162 -1.58 3.73 0.52
CA SER A 162 -0.62 4.26 -0.47
C SER A 162 0.77 4.52 0.08
N PHE A 163 0.94 4.49 1.40
CA PHE A 163 2.22 4.64 2.08
C PHE A 163 2.30 3.69 3.28
N ILE A 164 3.33 2.86 3.34
CA ILE A 164 3.52 1.86 4.41
C ILE A 164 4.99 1.85 4.82
N VAL A 165 5.28 1.92 6.12
CA VAL A 165 6.63 1.80 6.68
C VAL A 165 6.72 0.51 7.48
N ARG A 166 7.78 -0.29 7.30
CA ARG A 166 7.92 -1.61 7.92
C ARG A 166 9.32 -1.84 8.45
N ALA A 167 9.41 -2.42 9.63
CA ALA A 167 10.54 -3.25 10.04
C ALA A 167 10.24 -4.70 9.61
N HIS A 168 11.25 -5.40 9.09
CA HIS A 168 11.11 -6.78 8.63
C HIS A 168 11.31 -7.80 9.76
N THR A 169 10.45 -7.69 10.78
CA THR A 169 10.31 -8.66 11.88
C THR A 169 9.46 -9.86 11.43
N PRO A 170 9.48 -10.98 12.19
CA PRO A 170 8.60 -12.12 11.91
C PRO A 170 7.11 -11.73 11.86
N MET A 171 6.66 -10.80 12.71
CA MET A 171 5.24 -10.49 12.83
C MET A 171 4.72 -9.51 11.77
N SER A 172 5.48 -8.45 11.49
CA SER A 172 5.29 -7.60 10.32
C SER A 172 5.27 -8.39 8.99
N ASN A 173 6.18 -9.35 8.82
CA ASN A 173 6.24 -10.18 7.62
C ASN A 173 5.06 -11.15 7.54
N LEU A 174 4.67 -11.80 8.65
CA LEU A 174 3.49 -12.66 8.70
C LEU A 174 2.22 -11.87 8.36
N PHE A 175 2.02 -10.70 8.99
CA PHE A 175 0.88 -9.83 8.69
C PHE A 175 0.83 -9.46 7.20
N SER A 176 1.98 -9.07 6.61
CA SER A 176 2.05 -8.72 5.20
C SER A 176 1.66 -9.89 4.28
N CYS A 177 2.13 -11.11 4.60
CA CYS A 177 1.77 -12.32 3.86
C CYS A 177 0.28 -12.66 3.99
N LEU A 178 -0.28 -12.60 5.19
CA LEU A 178 -1.70 -12.85 5.41
C LEU A 178 -2.57 -11.81 4.68
N TRP A 179 -2.17 -10.54 4.71
CA TRP A 179 -2.91 -9.49 4.03
C TRP A 179 -2.86 -9.66 2.51
N PHE A 180 -1.70 -10.06 1.97
CA PHE A 180 -1.58 -10.45 0.57
C PHE A 180 -2.50 -11.63 0.23
N ASN A 181 -2.55 -12.68 1.05
CA ASN A 181 -3.40 -13.85 0.81
C ASN A 181 -4.88 -13.48 0.73
N GLU A 182 -5.36 -12.57 1.58
CA GLU A 182 -6.75 -12.10 1.52
C GLU A 182 -7.05 -11.32 0.23
N VAL A 183 -6.09 -10.51 -0.24
CA VAL A 183 -6.22 -9.76 -1.50
C VAL A 183 -6.13 -10.67 -2.74
N ASP A 184 -5.27 -11.67 -2.68
CA ASP A 184 -5.15 -12.70 -3.70
C ASP A 184 -6.44 -13.51 -3.83
N ARG A 185 -6.94 -14.02 -2.69
CA ARG A 185 -8.14 -14.85 -2.59
C ARG A 185 -9.40 -14.13 -3.02
N PHE A 186 -9.58 -12.88 -2.62
CA PHE A 186 -10.80 -12.13 -2.86
C PHE A 186 -10.58 -11.01 -3.88
N THR A 187 -10.74 -9.76 -3.45
CA THR A 187 -10.71 -8.58 -4.32
C THR A 187 -9.38 -7.84 -4.22
N SER A 188 -9.01 -7.08 -5.25
CA SER A 188 -7.82 -6.21 -5.24
C SER A 188 -7.93 -4.98 -4.31
N ARG A 189 -9.03 -4.89 -3.54
CA ARG A 189 -9.35 -3.79 -2.61
C ARG A 189 -8.81 -4.10 -1.22
N ASP A 190 -7.53 -3.84 -1.03
CA ASP A 190 -6.80 -4.05 0.23
C ASP A 190 -7.41 -3.36 1.46
N GLN A 191 -8.13 -2.26 1.26
CA GLN A 191 -8.88 -1.58 2.31
C GLN A 191 -9.95 -2.46 2.96
N LEU A 192 -10.54 -3.40 2.22
CA LEU A 192 -11.57 -4.31 2.73
C LEU A 192 -10.99 -5.43 3.60
N SER A 193 -9.76 -5.86 3.31
CA SER A 193 -9.12 -7.00 3.99
C SER A 193 -8.25 -6.60 5.18
N PHE A 194 -7.85 -5.34 5.30
CA PHE A 194 -6.89 -4.89 6.31
C PHE A 194 -7.31 -5.21 7.75
N ALA A 195 -8.45 -4.68 8.19
CA ALA A 195 -8.89 -4.84 9.57
C ALA A 195 -9.19 -6.30 9.90
N PHE A 196 -9.84 -7.03 9.00
CA PHE A 196 -10.07 -8.47 9.15
C PHE A 196 -8.76 -9.21 9.40
N THR A 197 -7.74 -8.98 8.54
CA THR A 197 -6.43 -9.62 8.67
C THR A 197 -5.77 -9.28 10.01
N PHE A 198 -5.78 -8.01 10.40
CA PHE A 198 -5.16 -7.55 11.64
C PHE A 198 -5.83 -8.14 12.89
N LEU A 199 -7.17 -8.07 12.94
CA LEU A 199 -7.95 -8.58 14.07
C LEU A 199 -7.82 -10.11 14.19
N LYS A 200 -7.85 -10.83 13.07
CA LYS A 200 -7.64 -12.28 13.05
C LYS A 200 -6.23 -12.64 13.50
N LEU A 201 -5.21 -11.93 13.04
CA LEU A 201 -3.83 -12.15 13.48
C LEU A 201 -3.69 -11.96 14.99
N LYS A 202 -4.23 -10.85 15.53
CA LYS A 202 -4.22 -10.55 16.97
C LYS A 202 -4.94 -11.63 17.78
N ARG A 203 -6.15 -12.03 17.34
CA ARG A 203 -6.97 -13.08 17.99
C ARG A 203 -6.27 -14.43 18.01
N MET A 204 -5.59 -14.80 16.93
CA MET A 204 -4.92 -16.09 16.79
C MET A 204 -3.53 -16.16 17.45
N ASN A 205 -2.96 -15.02 17.85
CA ASN A 205 -1.60 -14.93 18.40
C ASN A 205 -1.58 -14.05 19.67
N PRO A 206 -2.33 -14.39 20.73
CA PRO A 206 -2.45 -13.54 21.92
C PRO A 206 -1.09 -13.31 22.62
N ASP A 207 -0.19 -14.29 22.58
CA ASP A 207 1.11 -14.22 23.25
C ASP A 207 2.21 -13.54 22.42
N LYS A 208 1.91 -13.17 21.16
CA LYS A 208 2.86 -12.55 20.23
C LYS A 208 2.25 -11.26 19.68
N PRO A 209 2.34 -10.15 20.43
CA PRO A 209 1.74 -8.89 20.01
C PRO A 209 2.36 -8.40 18.70
N PHE A 210 1.50 -7.85 17.84
CA PHE A 210 1.91 -7.15 16.63
C PHE A 210 1.81 -5.64 16.86
N HIS A 211 2.94 -4.94 16.85
CA HIS A 211 3.00 -3.51 17.17
C HIS A 211 2.81 -2.65 15.91
N LEU A 212 1.55 -2.34 15.61
CA LEU A 212 1.17 -1.50 14.47
C LEU A 212 0.86 -0.07 14.89
N ASN A 213 1.55 0.89 14.27
CA ASN A 213 1.28 2.32 14.37
C ASN A 213 0.33 2.76 13.24
N MET A 214 -0.92 3.04 13.57
CA MET A 214 -1.86 3.63 12.62
C MET A 214 -1.95 5.14 12.82
N PHE A 215 -1.27 5.89 11.96
CA PHE A 215 -1.11 7.34 12.06
C PHE A 215 -2.13 8.10 11.19
N LYS A 216 -2.23 9.42 11.35
CA LYS A 216 -3.24 10.23 10.64
C LYS A 216 -2.82 10.52 9.20
N ASP A 217 -3.80 10.59 8.29
CA ASP A 217 -3.55 10.93 6.87
C ASP A 217 -2.85 12.27 6.64
N CYS A 218 -3.03 13.25 7.53
CA CYS A 218 -2.30 14.53 7.44
C CYS A 218 -0.79 14.35 7.58
N GLU A 219 -0.33 13.43 8.43
CA GLU A 219 1.10 13.11 8.57
C GLU A 219 1.62 12.51 7.27
N ARG A 220 0.89 11.55 6.67
CA ARG A 220 1.23 11.01 5.34
C ARG A 220 1.42 12.12 4.31
N ARG A 221 0.44 13.05 4.22
CA ARG A 221 0.46 14.16 3.26
C ARG A 221 1.63 15.13 3.46
N SER A 222 2.18 15.22 4.67
CA SER A 222 3.38 16.03 4.93
C SER A 222 4.66 15.41 4.34
N LEU A 223 4.68 14.09 4.12
CA LEU A 223 5.88 13.34 3.69
C LEU A 223 5.96 13.17 2.17
N VAL A 224 4.82 13.25 1.48
CA VAL A 224 4.70 12.90 0.07
C VAL A 224 3.92 13.95 -0.70
N LYS A 225 4.33 14.18 -1.95
CA LYS A 225 3.55 14.97 -2.92
C LYS A 225 2.66 14.03 -3.72
N LEU A 226 1.37 14.36 -3.80
CA LEU A 226 0.40 13.64 -4.62
C LEU A 226 0.46 14.15 -6.06
N PHE A 227 0.51 13.23 -7.02
CA PHE A 227 0.30 13.51 -8.43
C PHE A 227 -1.04 12.90 -8.85
N HIS A 228 -1.87 13.70 -9.51
CA HIS A 228 -3.17 13.26 -9.98
C HIS A 228 -3.02 12.31 -11.19
N HIS A 229 -4.01 11.43 -11.35
CA HIS A 229 -4.09 10.58 -12.54
C HIS A 229 -4.12 11.46 -13.80
N ARG A 230 -3.42 11.02 -14.84
CA ARG A 230 -3.45 11.67 -16.15
C ARG A 230 -4.86 11.60 -16.68
N GLU A 231 -5.37 12.71 -17.21
CA GLU A 231 -6.55 12.66 -18.06
C GLU A 231 -6.18 11.87 -19.33
N PRO A 232 -7.07 11.00 -19.84
CA PRO A 232 -6.85 10.38 -21.14
C PRO A 232 -6.63 11.46 -22.18
N TYR A 233 -5.59 11.31 -23.01
CA TYR A 233 -5.43 12.18 -24.18
C TYR A 233 -6.66 12.01 -25.08
N VAL A 234 -7.49 13.05 -25.16
CA VAL A 234 -8.57 13.14 -26.15
C VAL A 234 -7.98 13.87 -27.36
N PRO A 235 -7.73 13.18 -28.49
CA PRO A 235 -7.27 13.86 -29.69
C PRO A 235 -8.30 14.92 -30.11
N PRO A 236 -7.87 16.11 -30.57
CA PRO A 236 -8.78 17.12 -31.06
C PRO A 236 -9.61 16.55 -32.23
N PRO A 237 -10.90 16.92 -32.34
CA PRO A 237 -11.73 16.47 -33.44
C PRO A 237 -11.08 16.86 -34.78
N PRO A 238 -11.17 16.00 -35.82
CA PRO A 238 -10.61 16.31 -37.12
C PRO A 238 -11.19 17.64 -37.61
N LYS A 239 -10.30 18.55 -38.03
CA LYS A 239 -10.71 19.78 -38.68
C LYS A 239 -11.47 19.38 -39.95
N ILE A 240 -12.76 19.71 -39.99
CA ILE A 240 -13.57 19.58 -41.20
C ILE A 240 -13.00 20.64 -42.17
N SER A 241 -12.31 20.17 -43.21
CA SER A 241 -11.86 20.96 -44.35
C SER A 241 -13.03 21.29 -45.26
#